data_AF-A0A7Y2CAZ2-F1
#
_entry.id   AF-A0A7Y2CAZ2-F1
#
_cell.length_a   1.000
_cell.length_b   1.000
_cell.length_c   1.000
_cell.angle_alpha   90.00
_cell.angle_beta   90.00
_cell.angle_gamma   90.00
#
_symmetry.space_group_name_H-M   'P 1'
#
loop_
_entity.id
_entity.type
_entity.pdbx_description
1 polymer ?
#
loop_
_entity_poly.entity_id
_entity_poly.type
_entity_poly.pdbx_seq_one_letter_code
_entity_poly.pdbx_strand_id
1 'polypeptide(L)'
;MQTHSNPVQGQRATFVDHALPQSTADDPTTSWSRARLALVMHLGISALVTLAVLYSVTFAVRPEAMLDVYSGLLLAVFMWTVGSWLFIRRTLFDLYGLFVVLAFLFHGSYTVLRLFHAEGSIYLLPDLHVRTLADSILIVLLGFVSLHLGALIGISRTIPVVESRLTDEDVNPYLMMLGFLLVLVAVPSMYLNMRTGLSIVAEGGYSALFDETAPSGPLGVLSNL
;
A
#
# COMPACT_ATOMS: atom_id res chain seq x y z
N MET A 1 -34.61 47.07 -63.13
CA MET A 1 -33.43 46.82 -62.29
C MET A 1 -33.82 45.72 -61.31
N GLN A 2 -33.59 44.45 -61.67
CA GLN A 2 -33.97 43.27 -60.89
C GLN A 2 -32.73 42.76 -60.14
N THR A 3 -32.79 42.75 -58.81
CA THR A 3 -31.74 42.23 -57.94
C THR A 3 -32.02 40.77 -57.59
N HIS A 4 -31.27 39.86 -58.20
CA HIS A 4 -31.20 38.46 -57.82
C HIS A 4 -30.40 38.31 -56.51
N SER A 5 -31.05 37.92 -55.42
CA SER A 5 -30.39 37.46 -54.20
C SER A 5 -30.36 35.93 -54.18
N ASN A 6 -29.16 35.37 -54.32
CA ASN A 6 -28.90 33.94 -54.28
C ASN A 6 -28.61 33.54 -52.81
N PRO A 7 -29.35 32.61 -52.19
CA PRO A 7 -29.04 32.17 -50.83
C PRO A 7 -27.87 31.18 -50.86
N VAL A 8 -26.81 31.52 -50.14
CA VAL A 8 -25.65 30.66 -49.89
C VAL A 8 -26.12 29.43 -49.12
N GLN A 9 -26.07 28.28 -49.78
CA GLN A 9 -26.32 26.96 -49.20
C GLN A 9 -25.23 26.68 -48.15
N GLY A 10 -25.61 26.76 -46.87
CA GLY A 10 -24.79 26.36 -45.75
C GLY A 10 -24.51 24.87 -45.79
N GLN A 11 -23.31 24.52 -46.24
CA GLN A 11 -22.76 23.17 -46.21
C GLN A 11 -22.54 22.77 -44.74
N ARG A 12 -23.55 22.13 -44.14
CA ARG A 12 -23.44 21.46 -42.84
C ARG A 12 -22.41 20.34 -43.00
N ALA A 13 -21.21 20.57 -42.46
CA ALA A 13 -20.24 19.52 -42.21
C ALA A 13 -20.92 18.49 -41.29
N THR A 14 -21.31 17.36 -41.86
CA THR A 14 -21.70 16.17 -41.12
C THR A 14 -20.45 15.70 -40.39
N PHE A 15 -20.33 16.12 -39.13
CA PHE A 15 -19.40 15.55 -38.18
C PHE A 15 -19.80 14.07 -38.05
N VAL A 16 -19.04 13.21 -38.72
CA VAL A 16 -19.20 11.77 -38.63
C VAL A 16 -18.88 11.42 -37.19
N ASP A 17 -19.91 11.11 -36.41
CA ASP A 17 -19.78 10.47 -35.11
C ASP A 17 -19.03 9.14 -35.32
N HIS A 18 -17.71 9.20 -35.23
CA HIS A 18 -16.90 8.04 -34.92
C HIS A 18 -17.31 7.62 -33.52
N ALA A 19 -18.32 6.76 -33.46
CA ALA A 19 -18.67 5.99 -32.29
C ALA A 19 -17.38 5.36 -31.78
N LEU A 20 -16.84 5.93 -30.70
CA LEU A 20 -15.71 5.36 -29.99
C LEU A 20 -16.10 3.92 -29.67
N PRO A 21 -15.19 2.94 -29.89
CA PRO A 21 -15.48 1.56 -29.57
C PRO A 21 -15.98 1.52 -28.14
N GLN A 22 -17.24 1.07 -27.96
CA GLN A 22 -17.81 0.87 -26.65
C GLN A 22 -16.87 -0.08 -25.92
N SER A 23 -16.08 0.49 -24.99
CA SER A 23 -15.30 -0.26 -24.03
C SER A 23 -16.20 -1.37 -23.52
N THR A 24 -15.82 -2.63 -23.78
CA THR A 24 -16.55 -3.80 -23.31
C THR A 24 -16.58 -3.71 -21.79
N ALA A 25 -17.61 -3.05 -21.26
CA ALA A 25 -17.81 -2.87 -19.84
C ALA A 25 -17.87 -4.27 -19.25
N ASP A 26 -16.85 -4.63 -18.47
CA ASP A 26 -16.80 -5.93 -17.81
C ASP A 26 -18.11 -6.10 -17.04
N ASP A 27 -18.79 -7.22 -17.30
CA ASP A 27 -20.01 -7.57 -16.57
C ASP A 27 -19.71 -7.55 -15.06
N PRO A 28 -20.39 -6.72 -14.26
CA PRO A 28 -20.13 -6.55 -12.84
C PRO A 28 -20.21 -7.87 -12.07
N THR A 29 -20.97 -8.85 -12.56
CA THR A 29 -21.05 -10.18 -11.93
C THR A 29 -19.73 -10.94 -11.97
N THR A 30 -18.91 -10.72 -13.01
CA THR A 30 -17.62 -11.38 -13.19
C THR A 30 -16.52 -10.79 -12.33
N SER A 31 -16.54 -9.49 -12.05
CA SER A 31 -15.54 -8.88 -11.15
C SER A 31 -15.75 -9.31 -9.69
N TRP A 32 -17.00 -9.54 -9.28
CA TRP A 32 -17.33 -9.99 -7.93
C TRP A 32 -16.92 -11.44 -7.65
N SER A 33 -17.09 -12.33 -8.63
CA SER A 33 -16.63 -13.72 -8.49
C SER A 33 -15.11 -13.78 -8.36
N ARG A 34 -14.39 -12.95 -9.12
CA ARG A 34 -12.92 -12.77 -9.00
C ARG A 34 -12.53 -12.23 -7.62
N ALA A 35 -13.23 -11.22 -7.11
CA ALA A 35 -12.94 -10.65 -5.80
C ALA A 35 -13.18 -11.66 -4.65
N ARG A 36 -14.25 -12.45 -4.72
CA ARG A 36 -14.53 -13.52 -3.73
C ARG A 36 -13.47 -14.62 -3.77
N LEU A 37 -13.06 -15.05 -4.97
CA LEU A 37 -11.99 -16.03 -5.12
C LEU A 37 -10.67 -15.51 -4.51
N ALA A 38 -10.30 -14.28 -4.86
CA ALA A 38 -9.11 -13.63 -4.31
C ALA A 38 -9.20 -13.49 -2.78
N LEU A 39 -10.38 -13.17 -2.23
CA LEU A 39 -10.60 -13.10 -0.78
C LEU A 39 -10.37 -14.45 -0.09
N VAL A 40 -10.93 -15.54 -0.62
CA VAL A 40 -10.74 -16.89 -0.05
C VAL A 40 -9.27 -17.31 -0.10
N MET A 41 -8.61 -17.11 -1.23
CA MET A 41 -7.17 -17.37 -1.37
C MET A 41 -6.35 -16.54 -0.38
N HIS A 42 -6.68 -15.25 -0.26
CA HIS A 42 -5.96 -14.37 0.63
C HIS A 42 -6.17 -14.71 2.10
N LEU A 43 -7.37 -15.13 2.53
CA LEU A 43 -7.59 -15.66 3.88
C LEU A 43 -6.68 -16.88 4.18
N GLY A 44 -6.49 -17.76 3.20
CA GLY A 44 -5.54 -18.87 3.31
C GLY A 44 -4.10 -18.39 3.50
N ILE A 45 -3.67 -17.40 2.70
CA ILE A 45 -2.34 -16.77 2.83
C ILE A 45 -2.19 -16.08 4.19
N SER A 46 -3.21 -15.33 4.66
CA SER A 46 -3.18 -14.66 5.96
C SER A 46 -3.05 -15.66 7.10
N ALA A 47 -3.79 -16.76 7.06
CA ALA A 47 -3.69 -17.82 8.06
C ALA A 47 -2.29 -18.48 8.05
N LEU A 48 -1.75 -18.77 6.87
CA LEU A 48 -0.41 -19.35 6.71
C LEU A 48 0.68 -18.42 7.25
N VAL A 49 0.64 -17.13 6.90
CA VAL A 49 1.60 -16.13 7.40
C VAL A 49 1.50 -15.99 8.91
N THR A 50 0.28 -15.91 9.44
CA THR A 50 0.06 -15.81 10.89
C THR A 50 0.60 -17.04 11.61
N LEU A 51 0.39 -18.24 11.07
CA LEU A 51 0.92 -19.48 11.64
C LEU A 51 2.45 -19.52 11.58
N ALA A 52 3.06 -19.09 10.47
CA ALA A 52 4.52 -19.02 10.34
C ALA A 52 5.14 -18.05 11.36
N VAL A 53 4.52 -16.89 11.55
CA VAL A 53 4.90 -15.91 12.57
C VAL A 53 4.72 -16.46 13.98
N LEU A 54 3.60 -17.12 14.25
CA LEU A 54 3.36 -17.70 15.58
C LEU A 54 4.38 -18.81 15.88
N TYR A 55 4.69 -19.64 14.89
CA TYR A 55 5.71 -20.68 14.99
C TYR A 55 7.09 -20.09 15.28
N SER A 56 7.51 -19.06 14.54
CA SER A 56 8.83 -18.45 14.75
C SER A 56 8.98 -17.84 16.15
N VAL A 57 7.92 -17.20 16.65
CA VAL A 57 7.90 -16.58 17.99
C VAL A 57 7.89 -17.63 19.10
N THR A 58 7.13 -18.71 18.94
CA THR A 58 6.98 -19.75 19.99
C THR A 58 8.19 -20.67 20.11
N PHE A 59 8.86 -20.98 19.00
CA PHE A 59 10.02 -21.88 18.99
C PHE A 59 11.36 -21.15 19.04
N ALA A 60 11.37 -19.84 19.28
CA ALA A 60 12.56 -18.99 19.42
C ALA A 60 13.60 -19.25 18.31
N VAL A 61 13.13 -19.37 17.06
CA VAL A 61 14.01 -19.69 15.95
C VAL A 61 14.98 -18.54 15.71
N ARG A 62 16.23 -18.87 15.39
CA ARG A 62 17.30 -17.89 15.14
C ARG A 62 16.86 -16.82 14.12
N PRO A 63 16.91 -15.51 14.46
CA PRO A 63 16.44 -14.43 13.60
C PRO A 63 17.13 -14.39 12.24
N GLU A 64 18.41 -14.78 12.19
CA GLU A 64 19.24 -14.73 10.99
C GLU A 64 18.72 -15.68 9.91
N ALA A 65 18.33 -16.90 10.31
CA ALA A 65 17.76 -17.89 9.39
C ALA A 65 16.34 -17.52 8.94
N MET A 66 15.62 -16.75 9.76
CA MET A 66 14.25 -16.32 9.49
C MET A 66 14.20 -15.07 8.60
N LEU A 67 15.26 -14.27 8.57
CA LEU A 67 15.30 -13.03 7.79
C LEU A 67 15.09 -13.28 6.29
N ASP A 68 15.72 -14.33 5.75
CA ASP A 68 15.59 -14.71 4.34
C ASP A 68 14.18 -15.24 4.04
N VAL A 69 13.61 -16.01 4.98
CA VAL A 69 12.25 -16.54 4.89
C VAL A 69 11.23 -15.40 4.90
N TYR A 70 11.33 -14.45 5.83
CA TYR A 70 10.44 -13.31 5.92
C TYR A 70 10.56 -12.39 4.71
N SER A 71 11.77 -12.19 4.21
CA SER A 71 12.02 -11.45 2.96
C SER A 71 11.33 -12.12 1.78
N GLY A 72 11.49 -13.43 1.61
CA GLY A 72 10.78 -14.20 0.57
C GLY A 72 9.26 -14.12 0.71
N LEU A 73 8.73 -14.25 1.94
CA LEU A 73 7.30 -14.14 2.23
C LEU A 73 6.76 -12.75 1.92
N LEU A 74 7.46 -11.68 2.30
CA LEU A 74 7.04 -10.31 2.02
C LEU A 74 7.00 -10.05 0.50
N LEU A 75 8.01 -10.50 -0.24
CA LEU A 75 8.00 -10.39 -1.70
C LEU A 75 6.83 -11.19 -2.31
N ALA A 76 6.60 -12.41 -1.85
CA ALA A 76 5.49 -13.24 -2.34
C ALA A 76 4.12 -12.61 -2.06
N VAL A 77 3.92 -12.08 -0.85
CA VAL A 77 2.70 -11.35 -0.47
C VAL A 77 2.53 -10.10 -1.32
N PHE A 78 3.60 -9.32 -1.54
CA PHE A 78 3.52 -8.15 -2.41
C PHE A 78 3.12 -8.52 -3.84
N MET A 79 3.74 -9.53 -4.42
CA MET A 79 3.39 -10.01 -5.77
C MET A 79 1.96 -10.52 -5.83
N TRP A 80 1.49 -11.22 -4.79
CA TRP A 80 0.10 -11.62 -4.66
C TRP A 80 -0.82 -10.41 -4.60
N THR A 81 -0.55 -9.43 -3.74
CA THR A 81 -1.36 -8.21 -3.55
C THR A 81 -1.50 -7.41 -4.85
N VAL A 82 -0.40 -7.23 -5.58
CA VAL A 82 -0.41 -6.53 -6.87
C VAL A 82 -1.13 -7.35 -7.94
N GLY A 83 -0.84 -8.65 -8.02
CA GLY A 83 -1.42 -9.54 -9.02
C GLY A 83 -2.92 -9.75 -8.85
N SER A 84 -3.38 -9.98 -7.62
CA SER A 84 -4.80 -10.12 -7.30
C SER A 84 -5.55 -8.81 -7.55
N TRP A 85 -4.95 -7.66 -7.24
CA TRP A 85 -5.57 -6.36 -7.53
C TRP A 85 -5.68 -6.10 -9.02
N LEU A 86 -4.62 -6.35 -9.77
CA LEU A 86 -4.62 -6.25 -11.23
C LEU A 86 -5.66 -7.21 -11.86
N PHE A 87 -5.84 -8.40 -11.29
CA PHE A 87 -6.86 -9.36 -11.75
C PHE A 87 -8.30 -8.87 -11.52
N ILE A 88 -8.54 -8.15 -10.41
CA ILE A 88 -9.87 -7.63 -10.04
C ILE A 88 -10.19 -6.32 -10.77
N ARG A 89 -9.27 -5.36 -10.74
CA ARG A 89 -9.49 -3.97 -11.20
C ARG A 89 -8.94 -3.70 -12.61
N ARG A 90 -8.10 -4.59 -13.15
CA ARG A 90 -7.41 -4.44 -14.45
C ARG A 90 -6.54 -3.18 -14.57
N THR A 91 -6.27 -2.50 -13.47
CA THR A 91 -5.39 -1.33 -13.40
C THR A 91 -4.62 -1.33 -12.08
N LEU A 92 -3.42 -0.77 -12.10
CA LEU A 92 -2.62 -0.45 -10.92
C LEU A 92 -2.60 1.06 -10.62
N PHE A 93 -3.15 1.87 -11.53
CA PHE A 93 -3.13 3.33 -11.45
C PHE A 93 -4.35 3.88 -10.69
N ASP A 94 -4.84 3.13 -9.70
CA ASP A 94 -5.77 3.64 -8.70
C ASP A 94 -5.04 3.92 -7.38
N LEU A 95 -5.68 4.65 -6.47
CA LEU A 95 -5.06 5.09 -5.22
C LEU A 95 -4.53 3.91 -4.39
N TYR A 96 -5.24 2.78 -4.41
CA TYR A 96 -4.84 1.57 -3.72
C TYR A 96 -3.61 0.92 -4.36
N GLY A 97 -3.63 0.69 -5.68
CA GLY A 97 -2.50 0.09 -6.40
C GLY A 97 -1.23 0.92 -6.25
N LEU A 98 -1.32 2.24 -6.40
CA LEU A 98 -0.21 3.16 -6.17
C LEU A 98 0.29 3.12 -4.73
N PHE A 99 -0.62 3.13 -3.75
CA PHE A 99 -0.25 3.04 -2.33
C PHE A 99 0.51 1.74 -2.03
N VAL A 100 0.03 0.59 -2.51
CA VAL A 100 0.68 -0.72 -2.31
C VAL A 100 2.10 -0.74 -2.88
N VAL A 101 2.28 -0.24 -4.10
CA VAL A 101 3.59 -0.19 -4.76
C VAL A 101 4.55 0.71 -4.00
N LEU A 102 4.10 1.91 -3.62
CA LEU A 102 4.92 2.85 -2.86
C LEU A 102 5.27 2.30 -1.48
N ALA A 103 4.30 1.77 -0.74
CA ALA A 103 4.52 1.16 0.56
C ALA A 103 5.56 0.04 0.47
N PHE A 104 5.56 -0.77 -0.59
CA PHE A 104 6.54 -1.84 -0.74
C PHE A 104 7.91 -1.28 -1.10
N LEU A 105 7.98 -0.26 -1.94
CA LEU A 105 9.25 0.37 -2.31
C LEU A 105 9.94 1.02 -1.11
N PHE A 106 9.17 1.60 -0.18
CA PHE A 106 9.70 2.18 1.05
C PHE A 106 10.03 1.14 2.14
N HIS A 107 9.14 0.15 2.35
CA HIS A 107 9.26 -0.77 3.48
C HIS A 107 9.88 -2.13 3.14
N GLY A 108 9.90 -2.52 1.86
CA GLY A 108 10.37 -3.81 1.36
C GLY A 108 11.61 -3.72 0.46
N SER A 109 12.22 -2.55 0.30
CA SER A 109 13.43 -2.38 -0.52
C SER A 109 14.60 -3.23 -0.03
N TYR A 110 14.81 -3.31 1.28
CA TYR A 110 15.85 -4.16 1.87
C TYR A 110 15.64 -5.63 1.55
N THR A 111 14.40 -6.12 1.58
CA THR A 111 14.03 -7.50 1.22
C THR A 111 14.44 -7.86 -0.21
N VAL A 112 14.28 -6.94 -1.15
CA VAL A 112 14.71 -7.15 -2.54
C VAL A 112 16.23 -7.27 -2.61
N LEU A 113 16.95 -6.34 -1.97
CA LEU A 113 18.42 -6.33 -1.96
C LEU A 113 18.99 -7.62 -1.36
N ARG A 114 18.39 -8.08 -0.26
CA ARG A 114 18.75 -9.33 0.42
C ARG A 114 18.56 -10.55 -0.47
N LEU A 115 17.43 -10.66 -1.18
CA LEU A 115 17.19 -11.80 -2.07
C LEU A 115 18.17 -11.86 -3.25
N PHE A 116 18.66 -10.70 -3.70
CA PHE A 116 19.70 -10.61 -4.73
C PHE A 116 21.12 -10.69 -4.18
N HIS A 117 21.31 -10.96 -2.87
CA HIS A 117 22.62 -11.00 -2.20
C HIS A 117 23.42 -9.69 -2.42
N ALA A 118 22.71 -8.58 -2.57
CA ALA A 118 23.27 -7.26 -2.87
C ALA A 118 23.40 -6.37 -1.61
N GLU A 119 23.11 -6.91 -0.43
CA GLU A 119 23.16 -6.18 0.85
C GLU A 119 24.54 -5.60 1.16
N GLY A 120 25.62 -6.28 0.74
CA GLY A 120 27.01 -5.81 0.94
C GLY A 120 27.37 -4.54 0.18
N SER A 121 26.53 -4.11 -0.78
CA SER A 121 26.73 -2.85 -1.50
C SER A 121 26.24 -1.61 -0.73
N ILE A 122 25.47 -1.82 0.33
CA ILE A 122 24.90 -0.73 1.15
C ILE A 122 25.85 -0.46 2.32
N TYR A 123 26.84 0.39 2.09
CA TYR A 123 27.79 0.89 3.11
C TYR A 123 27.12 1.62 4.30
N LEU A 124 25.80 1.82 4.28
CA LEU A 124 25.05 2.64 5.24
C LEU A 124 24.44 1.85 6.42
N LEU A 125 24.49 0.51 6.42
CA LEU A 125 23.91 -0.32 7.50
C LEU A 125 24.91 -1.32 8.14
N PRO A 126 26.15 -0.92 8.49
CA PRO A 126 27.13 -1.86 9.02
C PRO A 126 26.72 -2.51 10.36
N ASP A 127 25.88 -1.83 11.16
CA ASP A 127 25.55 -2.25 12.53
C ASP A 127 24.06 -2.50 12.80
N LEU A 128 23.23 -2.63 11.76
CA LEU A 128 21.80 -2.82 11.97
C LEU A 128 21.51 -4.24 12.49
N HIS A 129 21.11 -4.32 13.76
CA HIS A 129 20.88 -5.58 14.45
C HIS A 129 19.88 -6.45 13.66
N VAL A 130 20.32 -7.65 13.25
CA VAL A 130 19.56 -8.57 12.39
C VAL A 130 18.16 -8.84 12.96
N ARG A 131 18.04 -8.86 14.29
CA ARG A 131 16.76 -9.02 15.00
C ARG A 131 15.79 -7.87 14.74
N THR A 132 16.23 -6.62 14.87
CA THR A 132 15.39 -5.44 14.62
C THR A 132 14.88 -5.41 13.19
N LEU A 133 15.73 -5.83 12.25
CA LEU A 133 15.38 -5.91 10.84
C LEU A 133 14.35 -7.01 10.56
N ALA A 134 14.54 -8.20 11.14
CA ALA A 134 13.59 -9.30 11.05
C ALA A 134 12.22 -8.90 11.65
N ASP A 135 12.21 -8.26 12.82
CA ASP A 135 11.00 -7.77 13.48
C ASP A 135 10.28 -6.72 12.63
N SER A 136 11.04 -5.79 12.02
CA SER A 136 10.49 -4.76 11.14
C SER A 136 9.85 -5.36 9.89
N ILE A 137 10.52 -6.30 9.22
CA ILE A 137 9.97 -7.00 8.04
C ILE A 137 8.70 -7.76 8.42
N LEU A 138 8.65 -8.38 9.60
CA LEU A 138 7.48 -9.10 10.08
C LEU A 138 6.28 -8.17 10.29
N ILE A 139 6.49 -7.01 10.91
CA ILE A 139 5.43 -6.00 11.08
C ILE A 139 4.92 -5.51 9.72
N VAL A 140 5.83 -5.24 8.78
CA VAL A 140 5.47 -4.83 7.41
C VAL A 140 4.68 -5.93 6.70
N LEU A 141 5.14 -7.18 6.77
CA LEU A 141 4.46 -8.35 6.20
C LEU A 141 3.02 -8.47 6.73
N LEU A 142 2.85 -8.39 8.06
CA LEU A 142 1.53 -8.46 8.68
C LEU A 142 0.65 -7.27 8.25
N GLY A 143 1.24 -6.07 8.18
CA GLY A 143 0.59 -4.87 7.67
C GLY A 143 0.08 -5.03 6.24
N PHE A 144 0.89 -5.56 5.33
CA PHE A 144 0.49 -5.83 3.93
C PHE A 144 -0.65 -6.83 3.83
N VAL A 145 -0.57 -7.93 4.60
CA VAL A 145 -1.63 -8.94 4.66
C VAL A 145 -2.94 -8.33 5.18
N SER A 146 -2.90 -7.60 6.29
CA SER A 146 -4.10 -6.95 6.85
C SER A 146 -4.68 -5.89 5.92
N LEU A 147 -3.82 -5.08 5.30
CA LEU A 147 -4.23 -4.04 4.34
C LEU A 147 -4.96 -4.63 3.14
N HIS A 148 -4.37 -5.66 2.51
CA HIS A 148 -4.98 -6.28 1.34
C HIS A 148 -6.25 -7.05 1.68
N LEU A 149 -6.30 -7.71 2.84
CA LEU A 149 -7.54 -8.31 3.34
C LEU A 149 -8.65 -7.28 3.48
N GLY A 150 -8.36 -6.11 4.07
CA GLY A 150 -9.31 -5.00 4.18
C GLY A 150 -9.82 -4.53 2.82
N ALA A 151 -8.94 -4.39 1.83
CA ALA A 151 -9.31 -4.00 0.47
C ALA A 151 -10.22 -5.04 -0.21
N LEU A 152 -9.89 -6.32 -0.10
CA LEU A 152 -10.71 -7.41 -0.65
C LEU A 152 -12.07 -7.52 0.03
N ILE A 153 -12.13 -7.36 1.36
CA ILE A 153 -13.42 -7.28 2.08
C ILE A 153 -14.24 -6.10 1.56
N GLY A 154 -13.61 -4.93 1.38
CA GLY A 154 -14.27 -3.72 0.87
C GLY A 154 -14.90 -3.94 -0.51
N ILE A 155 -14.19 -4.55 -1.45
CA ILE A 155 -14.72 -4.84 -2.80
C ILE A 155 -15.74 -5.99 -2.79
N SER A 156 -15.54 -7.00 -1.95
CA SER A 156 -16.42 -8.18 -1.91
C SER A 156 -17.80 -7.89 -1.29
N ARG A 157 -17.90 -6.84 -0.47
CA ARG A 157 -19.16 -6.33 0.04
C ARG A 157 -19.82 -5.50 -1.06
N THR A 158 -21.06 -5.83 -1.38
CA THR A 158 -21.92 -5.14 -2.36
C THR A 158 -22.15 -3.69 -1.94
N ILE A 159 -21.19 -2.82 -2.21
CA ILE A 159 -21.44 -1.40 -2.38
C ILE A 159 -21.37 -1.23 -3.89
N PRO A 160 -22.50 -0.96 -4.58
CA PRO A 160 -22.41 -0.58 -5.97
C PRO A 160 -21.46 0.61 -6.01
N VAL A 161 -20.31 0.44 -6.67
CA VAL A 161 -19.49 1.57 -7.11
C VAL A 161 -20.32 2.20 -8.21
N VAL A 162 -21.36 2.92 -7.80
CA VAL A 162 -21.88 4.01 -8.60
C VAL A 162 -20.65 4.87 -8.77
N GLU A 163 -20.19 4.96 -10.00
CA GLU A 163 -19.25 5.99 -10.43
C GLU A 163 -20.00 7.32 -10.29
N SER A 164 -20.33 7.67 -9.04
CA SER A 164 -20.89 8.94 -8.70
C SER A 164 -19.75 9.88 -8.97
N ARG A 165 -19.92 10.67 -10.04
CA ARG A 165 -19.43 12.03 -10.00
C ARG A 165 -19.77 12.51 -8.60
N LEU A 166 -18.75 12.79 -7.79
CA LEU A 166 -18.89 13.31 -6.44
C LEU A 166 -19.77 14.56 -6.54
N THR A 167 -21.08 14.38 -6.45
CA THR A 167 -21.98 15.42 -6.00
C THR A 167 -21.71 15.53 -4.51
N ASP A 168 -21.50 16.74 -4.01
CA ASP A 168 -21.14 17.06 -2.62
C ASP A 168 -22.02 16.37 -1.55
N GLU A 169 -23.16 15.78 -1.94
CA GLU A 169 -24.12 15.12 -1.06
C GLU A 169 -23.77 13.70 -0.58
N ASP A 170 -22.81 12.99 -1.20
CA ASP A 170 -22.52 11.57 -0.85
C ASP A 170 -21.32 11.37 0.10
N VAL A 171 -20.88 12.43 0.78
CA VAL A 171 -19.76 12.31 1.74
C VAL A 171 -20.26 11.66 3.03
N ASN A 172 -19.97 10.37 3.21
CA ASN A 172 -20.32 9.66 4.43
C ASN A 172 -19.56 10.25 5.64
N PRO A 173 -20.26 10.91 6.59
CA PRO A 173 -19.61 11.60 7.70
C PRO A 173 -18.87 10.64 8.63
N TYR A 174 -19.28 9.36 8.68
CA TYR A 174 -18.60 8.35 9.48
C TYR A 174 -17.23 7.97 8.90
N LEU A 175 -17.09 7.94 7.57
CA LEU A 175 -15.78 7.72 6.94
C LEU A 175 -14.85 8.92 7.16
N MET A 176 -15.37 10.15 7.04
CA MET A 176 -14.58 11.34 7.37
C MET A 176 -14.16 11.35 8.85
N MET A 177 -15.08 11.05 9.76
CA MET A 177 -14.79 10.99 11.19
C MET A 177 -13.74 9.93 11.50
N LEU A 178 -13.84 8.74 10.89
CA LEU A 178 -12.84 7.68 11.04
C LEU A 178 -11.47 8.13 10.48
N GLY A 179 -11.46 8.76 9.31
CA GLY A 179 -10.24 9.33 8.71
C GLY A 179 -9.60 10.38 9.62
N PHE A 180 -10.39 11.30 10.15
CA PHE A 180 -9.92 12.31 11.11
C PHE A 180 -9.43 11.69 12.41
N LEU A 181 -10.10 10.66 12.92
CA LEU A 181 -9.66 9.94 14.12
C LEU A 181 -8.30 9.28 13.88
N LEU A 182 -8.12 8.62 12.73
CA LEU A 182 -6.85 8.01 12.34
C LEU A 182 -5.74 9.06 12.23
N VAL A 183 -6.01 10.21 11.61
CA VAL A 183 -5.07 11.34 11.55
C VAL A 183 -4.73 11.87 12.94
N LEU A 184 -5.73 12.05 13.81
CA LEU A 184 -5.55 12.53 15.18
C LEU A 184 -4.68 11.57 16.01
N VAL A 185 -4.80 10.26 15.79
CA VAL A 185 -3.95 9.25 16.44
C VAL A 185 -2.55 9.19 15.83
N ALA A 186 -2.44 9.34 14.51
CA ALA A 186 -1.17 9.24 13.80
C ALA A 186 -0.26 10.47 14.00
N VAL A 187 -0.82 11.68 14.01
CA VAL A 187 -0.06 12.94 14.06
C VAL A 187 0.83 13.06 15.30
N PRO A 188 0.37 12.76 16.54
CA PRO A 188 1.21 12.81 17.72
C PRO A 188 2.40 11.84 17.62
N SER A 189 2.16 10.61 17.18
CA SER A 189 3.21 9.61 17.00
C SER A 189 4.22 10.06 15.93
N MET A 190 3.74 10.55 14.79
CA MET A 190 4.58 11.09 13.73
C MET A 190 5.43 12.26 14.22
N TYR A 191 4.83 13.20 14.95
CA TYR A 191 5.54 14.38 15.47
C TYR A 191 6.62 14.00 16.48
N LEU A 192 6.33 13.09 17.41
CA LEU A 192 7.31 12.63 18.40
C LEU A 192 8.48 11.91 17.71
N ASN A 193 8.20 10.99 16.79
CA ASN A 193 9.25 10.27 16.06
C ASN A 193 10.09 11.20 15.18
N MET A 194 9.46 12.16 14.51
CA MET A 194 10.16 13.14 13.68
C MET A 194 11.05 14.06 14.53
N ARG A 195 10.56 14.55 15.68
CA ARG A 195 11.36 15.38 16.59
C ARG A 195 12.58 14.63 17.10
N THR A 196 12.40 13.38 17.56
CA THR A 196 13.48 12.55 18.06
C THR A 196 14.48 12.20 16.95
N GLY A 197 14.00 11.86 15.76
CA GLY A 197 14.86 11.61 14.60
C GLY A 197 15.69 12.84 14.22
N LEU A 198 15.07 14.03 14.20
CA LEU A 198 15.77 15.28 13.92
C LEU A 198 16.79 15.62 15.00
N SER A 199 16.51 15.39 16.29
CA SER A 199 17.48 15.65 17.35
C SER A 199 18.67 14.70 17.28
N ILE A 200 18.44 13.41 17.01
CA ILE A 200 19.52 12.42 16.83
C ILE A 200 20.43 12.80 15.65
N VAL A 201 19.84 13.19 14.51
CA VAL A 201 20.61 13.62 13.33
C VAL A 201 21.34 14.94 13.60
N ALA A 202 20.73 15.87 14.32
CA ALA A 202 21.38 17.14 14.67
C ALA A 202 22.58 16.95 15.61
N GLU A 203 22.53 15.96 16.49
CA GLU A 203 23.58 15.70 17.49
C GLU A 203 24.70 14.80 16.97
N GLY A 204 24.38 13.77 16.17
CA GLY A 204 25.34 12.74 15.74
C GLY A 204 25.42 12.49 14.23
N GLY A 205 24.73 13.29 13.42
CA GLY A 205 24.66 13.10 11.97
C GLY A 205 23.77 11.91 11.55
N TYR A 206 23.75 11.58 10.26
CA TYR A 206 22.90 10.50 9.72
C TYR A 206 23.23 9.11 10.26
N SER A 207 24.48 8.87 10.65
CA SER A 207 24.91 7.59 11.24
C SER A 207 24.30 7.35 12.62
N ALA A 208 24.03 8.40 13.39
CA ALA A 208 23.49 8.28 14.75
C ALA A 208 22.05 7.75 14.81
N LEU A 209 21.30 7.79 13.69
CA LEU A 209 20.00 7.12 13.58
C LEU A 209 20.09 5.59 13.71
N PHE A 210 21.28 5.02 13.53
CA PHE A 210 21.53 3.58 13.55
C PHE A 210 22.28 3.12 14.81
N ASP A 211 22.65 4.04 15.72
CA ASP A 211 23.30 3.68 16.98
C ASP A 211 22.27 3.18 18.01
N GLU A 212 22.49 1.96 18.53
CA GLU A 212 21.62 1.25 19.50
C GLU A 212 21.38 2.02 20.82
N THR A 213 22.20 3.04 21.12
CA THR A 213 22.10 3.85 22.34
C THR A 213 21.12 5.02 22.23
N ALA A 214 20.59 5.30 21.03
CA ALA A 214 19.60 6.36 20.88
C ALA A 214 18.26 5.94 21.53
N PRO A 215 17.63 6.78 22.36
CA PRO A 215 16.38 6.44 23.03
C PRO A 215 15.24 6.25 22.00
N SER A 216 15.04 5.01 21.56
CA SER A 216 14.05 4.64 20.56
C SER A 216 12.70 4.36 21.22
N GLY A 217 12.02 5.41 21.67
CA GLY A 217 10.61 5.34 22.07
C GLY A 217 10.17 6.44 23.04
N PRO A 218 8.86 6.78 23.08
CA PRO A 218 8.33 7.82 23.97
C PRO A 218 8.58 7.53 25.46
N LEU A 219 8.72 6.26 25.85
CA LEU A 219 9.05 5.86 27.22
C LEU A 219 10.54 6.00 27.55
N GLY A 220 11.45 5.86 26.57
CA GLY A 220 12.89 6.05 26.77
C GLY A 220 13.30 7.53 26.93
N VAL A 221 12.47 8.44 26.42
CA VAL A 221 12.65 9.90 26.61
C VAL A 221 12.22 10.34 28.01
N LEU A 222 11.21 9.69 28.59
CA LEU A 222 10.72 10.00 29.94
C LEU A 222 11.64 9.46 31.06
N SER A 223 12.47 8.46 30.79
CA SER A 223 13.42 7.93 31.78
C SER A 223 14.69 8.79 31.94
N ASN A 224 14.88 9.80 31.09
CA ASN A 224 16.03 10.71 31.11
C ASN A 224 15.67 12.15 31.54
N LEU A 225 14.46 12.35 32.06
CA LEU A 225 14.02 13.57 32.76
C LEU A 225 13.95 13.29 34.27
#